data_AF-A0A8B9I7S2-F1
#
_entry.id   AF-A0A8B9I7S2-F1
#
_cell.length_a   1.000
_cell.length_b   1.000
_cell.length_c   1.000
_cell.angle_alpha   90.00
_cell.angle_beta   90.00
_cell.angle_gamma   90.00
#
_symmetry.space_group_name_H-M   'P 1'
#
loop_
_entity.id
_entity.type
_entity.pdbx_description
1 polymer ?
#
loop_
_entity_poly.entity_id
_entity_poly.type
_entity_poly.pdbx_seq_one_letter_code
_entity_poly.pdbx_strand_id
1 'polypeptide(L)'
;MMKTLYEKCFECDFAVVQYGFEIKTEFDLRENWNPNATLQKVLDIVQVCNVTKTASAMQHALDSIFIESHGSRKDAAKIMIVLTDGEILLDEMNLTTVINSPKMAGVERYAIGVGDAFKKPKALNELRLIASGPDDTNVFQVTNYSALDGLLSTLQQSIIGIEGTQGDALEYELAQSGFSVQILDKRVLMFGAVGAFDWSGGILLYDLATKTAVFLNESKEEAKKAKYSYLGYSVAVVRTGYGPLYVAGAPRHSMTGKVLVFQDGHLKQTLQGEQVGSYFGSELCPLDVNRDGETDLLLVGAPFYHIQGEEGRVYVYRLETETGSFTLEGHLNVQVTTQFARFGFTVASIGDINGDGYEDIAVGAPLEDHLSNSSSFGSIYIFNGEKDKIKSSFSQRVKASEISAGLQYFGQSIDGGFDFTDDGLQDIAVGSLENVVVKELVVGYTKEVSMNFLLNNISLMYMNVRQGLLENKEFKFNINGENPFNATIKLQIWVPVRVQGQNIATVKNASGTQDVQYQCVYCSIQADNENITVAAELSLINADQVYAKNCTSLGLFAKIC
;
A
#
# COMPACT_ATOMS: atom_id res chain seq x y z
N MET A 1 -38.26 -8.42 6.51
CA MET A 1 -38.35 -7.05 7.05
C MET A 1 -37.73 -6.96 8.45
N MET A 2 -38.31 -7.52 9.53
CA MET A 2 -37.67 -7.46 10.86
C MET A 2 -36.40 -8.31 10.98
N LYS A 3 -36.31 -9.46 10.31
CA LYS A 3 -35.13 -10.35 10.38
C LYS A 3 -33.83 -9.68 9.91
N THR A 4 -33.91 -8.90 8.82
CA THR A 4 -32.78 -8.16 8.23
C THR A 4 -32.40 -6.89 9.01
N LEU A 5 -33.32 -6.31 9.77
CA LEU A 5 -33.07 -5.15 10.63
C LEU A 5 -32.43 -5.55 11.96
N TYR A 6 -32.87 -6.70 12.50
CA TYR A 6 -32.35 -7.29 13.74
C TYR A 6 -30.92 -7.82 13.59
N GLU A 7 -30.55 -8.34 12.40
CA GLU A 7 -29.20 -8.87 12.13
C GLU A 7 -28.11 -7.79 11.98
N LYS A 8 -28.47 -6.50 11.90
CA LYS A 8 -27.52 -5.41 11.56
C LYS A 8 -27.51 -4.19 12.49
N CYS A 9 -28.49 -4.05 13.40
CA CYS A 9 -28.43 -3.04 14.46
C CYS A 9 -28.27 -3.73 15.81
N PHE A 10 -27.03 -3.91 16.26
CA PHE A 10 -26.70 -4.68 17.47
C PHE A 10 -27.21 -4.05 18.78
N GLU A 11 -27.69 -2.80 18.74
CA GLU A 11 -28.28 -2.10 19.89
C GLU A 11 -29.61 -1.38 19.57
N CYS A 12 -30.41 -1.84 18.59
CA CYS A 12 -31.74 -1.25 18.34
C CYS A 12 -32.84 -1.99 19.10
N ASP A 13 -33.63 -1.24 19.87
CA ASP A 13 -34.84 -1.74 20.49
C ASP A 13 -36.08 -1.41 19.66
N PHE A 14 -36.89 -2.41 19.32
CA PHE A 14 -38.11 -2.22 18.51
C PHE A 14 -39.39 -2.37 19.31
N ALA A 15 -40.37 -1.54 18.99
CA ALA A 15 -41.75 -1.64 19.44
C ALA A 15 -42.68 -1.44 18.24
N VAL A 16 -43.85 -2.08 18.28
CA VAL A 16 -44.87 -1.93 17.23
C VAL A 16 -46.18 -1.51 17.86
N VAL A 17 -46.70 -0.38 17.38
CA VAL A 17 -48.03 0.11 17.69
C VAL A 17 -48.85 0.09 16.42
N GLN A 18 -49.93 -0.69 16.43
CA GLN A 18 -50.93 -0.66 15.39
C GLN A 18 -52.05 0.31 15.79
N TYR A 19 -52.58 1.05 14.82
CA TYR A 19 -53.65 2.02 15.08
C TYR A 19 -54.75 1.95 14.01
N GLY A 20 -55.98 2.09 14.47
CA GLY A 20 -57.19 2.20 13.67
C GLY A 20 -58.35 2.63 14.55
N PHE A 21 -59.43 1.84 14.62
CA PHE A 21 -60.50 2.03 15.60
C PHE A 21 -60.00 2.11 17.05
N GLU A 22 -59.06 1.23 17.37
CA GLU A 22 -58.28 1.22 18.61
C GLU A 22 -56.80 1.43 18.33
N ILE A 23 -56.05 1.81 19.37
CA ILE A 23 -54.59 1.91 19.34
C ILE A 23 -54.06 0.78 20.22
N LYS A 24 -53.26 -0.10 19.63
CA LYS A 24 -52.80 -1.33 20.27
C LYS A 24 -51.28 -1.42 20.18
N THR A 25 -50.63 -1.51 21.33
CA THR A 25 -49.23 -1.92 21.41
C THR A 25 -49.15 -3.43 21.18
N GLU A 26 -48.61 -3.85 20.03
CA GLU A 26 -48.44 -5.26 19.70
C GLU A 26 -47.26 -5.87 20.48
N PHE A 27 -46.22 -5.06 20.72
CA PHE A 27 -45.14 -5.32 21.68
C PHE A 27 -44.36 -4.04 22.00
N ASP A 28 -43.78 -3.98 23.20
CA ASP A 28 -42.96 -2.86 23.68
C ASP A 28 -41.43 -3.08 23.48
N LEU A 29 -40.62 -2.09 23.87
CA LEU A 29 -39.16 -2.11 23.66
C LEU A 29 -38.43 -3.14 24.54
N ARG A 30 -39.08 -3.77 25.53
CA ARG A 30 -38.47 -4.85 26.33
C ARG A 30 -38.67 -6.22 25.71
N GLU A 31 -39.64 -6.35 24.81
CA GLU A 31 -40.07 -7.63 24.27
C GLU A 31 -39.34 -8.02 22.98
N ASN A 32 -38.30 -7.28 22.62
CA ASN A 32 -37.55 -7.48 21.39
C ASN A 32 -36.35 -8.42 21.52
N TRP A 33 -35.92 -8.82 22.73
CA TRP A 33 -34.68 -9.59 22.96
C TRP A 33 -34.65 -11.00 22.32
N ASN A 34 -35.80 -11.50 21.86
CA ASN A 34 -35.91 -12.78 21.17
C ASN A 34 -36.47 -12.58 19.75
N PRO A 35 -35.61 -12.52 18.72
CA PRO A 35 -36.00 -12.22 17.34
C PRO A 35 -37.10 -13.13 16.80
N ASN A 36 -37.05 -14.42 17.13
CA ASN A 36 -38.01 -15.41 16.63
C ASN A 36 -39.39 -15.22 17.29
N ALA A 37 -39.42 -14.94 18.59
CA ALA A 37 -40.68 -14.67 19.31
C ALA A 37 -41.32 -13.35 18.87
N THR A 38 -40.52 -12.30 18.69
CA THR A 38 -41.00 -10.98 18.22
C THR A 38 -41.47 -11.06 16.76
N LEU A 39 -40.77 -11.81 15.90
CA LEU A 39 -41.24 -12.05 14.53
C LEU A 39 -42.57 -12.80 14.51
N GLN A 40 -42.73 -13.82 15.36
CA GLN A 40 -43.99 -14.54 15.45
C GLN A 40 -45.14 -13.62 15.88
N LYS A 41 -44.92 -12.76 16.88
CA LYS A 41 -45.92 -11.75 17.27
C LYS A 41 -46.35 -10.87 16.11
N VAL A 42 -45.41 -10.45 15.25
CA VAL A 42 -45.75 -9.66 14.06
C VAL A 42 -46.54 -10.44 13.03
N LEU A 43 -46.22 -11.72 12.81
CA LEU A 43 -46.97 -12.59 11.91
C LEU A 43 -48.40 -12.83 12.43
N ASP A 44 -48.60 -12.77 13.74
CA ASP A 44 -49.89 -12.99 14.41
C ASP A 44 -50.72 -11.69 14.56
N ILE A 45 -50.21 -10.54 14.09
CA ILE A 45 -50.95 -9.26 14.16
C ILE A 45 -52.22 -9.37 13.30
N VAL A 46 -53.36 -9.13 13.94
CA VAL A 46 -54.66 -9.00 13.27
C VAL A 46 -54.91 -7.52 12.99
N GLN A 47 -55.31 -7.20 11.76
CA GLN A 47 -55.49 -5.83 11.32
C GLN A 47 -56.60 -5.12 12.11
N VAL A 48 -56.29 -3.94 12.64
CA VAL A 48 -57.29 -3.01 13.19
C VAL A 48 -57.89 -2.20 12.06
N CYS A 49 -59.22 -2.28 11.88
CA CYS A 49 -59.94 -1.66 10.77
C CYS A 49 -60.57 -0.30 11.11
N ASN A 50 -61.27 0.28 10.13
CA ASN A 50 -62.25 1.38 10.17
C ASN A 50 -61.75 2.82 10.08
N VAL A 51 -60.95 3.30 11.03
CA VAL A 51 -60.59 4.72 11.15
C VAL A 51 -59.07 4.90 11.21
N THR A 52 -58.59 6.14 11.14
CA THR A 52 -57.15 6.43 11.02
C THR A 52 -56.76 7.46 12.09
N LYS A 53 -56.52 6.95 13.30
CA LYS A 53 -56.19 7.74 14.51
C LYS A 53 -54.68 8.03 14.65
N THR A 54 -54.07 8.64 13.64
CA THR A 54 -52.60 8.84 13.57
C THR A 54 -52.05 9.75 14.67
N ALA A 55 -52.70 10.88 14.97
CA ALA A 55 -52.24 11.81 16.00
C ALA A 55 -52.33 11.18 17.39
N SER A 56 -53.44 10.51 17.69
CA SER A 56 -53.59 9.76 18.95
C SER A 56 -52.59 8.61 19.06
N ALA A 57 -52.26 7.92 17.96
CA ALA A 57 -51.26 6.85 17.95
C ALA A 57 -49.84 7.36 18.22
N MET A 58 -49.47 8.50 17.63
CA MET A 58 -48.19 9.16 17.91
C MET A 58 -48.10 9.58 19.39
N GLN A 59 -49.18 10.14 19.94
CA GLN A 59 -49.24 10.50 21.35
C GLN A 59 -49.12 9.25 22.25
N HIS A 60 -49.78 8.16 21.91
CA HIS A 60 -49.65 6.88 22.63
C HIS A 60 -48.21 6.35 22.59
N ALA A 61 -47.50 6.48 21.48
CA ALA A 61 -46.08 6.10 21.41
C ALA A 61 -45.22 6.93 22.37
N LEU A 62 -45.46 8.25 22.47
CA LEU A 62 -44.76 9.11 23.44
C LEU A 62 -45.07 8.73 24.89
N ASP A 63 -46.33 8.38 25.17
CA ASP A 63 -46.81 8.16 26.55
C ASP A 63 -46.58 6.74 27.06
N SER A 64 -46.52 5.75 26.16
CA SER A 64 -46.52 4.32 26.51
C SER A 64 -45.28 3.56 26.01
N ILE A 65 -44.61 4.03 24.95
CA ILE A 65 -43.46 3.32 24.37
C ILE A 65 -42.15 3.99 24.75
N PHE A 66 -42.02 5.30 24.55
CA PHE A 66 -40.79 6.05 24.87
C PHE A 66 -40.62 6.36 26.35
N ILE A 67 -41.04 5.45 27.23
CA ILE A 67 -40.86 5.54 28.68
C ILE A 67 -39.98 4.40 29.21
N GLU A 68 -39.15 4.68 30.22
CA GLU A 68 -38.15 3.73 30.74
C GLU A 68 -38.79 2.43 31.24
N SER A 69 -39.98 2.51 31.82
CA SER A 69 -40.74 1.33 32.28
C SER A 69 -41.14 0.36 31.17
N HIS A 70 -41.12 0.80 29.91
CA HIS A 70 -41.40 -0.02 28.73
C HIS A 70 -40.17 -0.21 27.83
N GLY A 71 -38.96 -0.03 28.38
CA GLY A 71 -37.68 -0.36 27.72
C GLY A 71 -37.00 0.79 27.00
N SER A 72 -37.55 2.00 27.04
CA SER A 72 -36.91 3.18 26.44
C SER A 72 -35.66 3.60 27.22
N ARG A 73 -34.50 3.62 26.58
CA ARG A 73 -33.23 4.10 27.18
C ARG A 73 -33.10 5.62 27.11
N LYS A 74 -32.73 6.29 28.20
CA LYS A 74 -32.65 7.76 28.26
C LYS A 74 -31.69 8.38 27.24
N ASP A 75 -30.54 7.73 27.02
CA ASP A 75 -29.47 8.24 26.13
C ASP A 75 -29.58 7.70 24.69
N ALA A 76 -30.62 6.91 24.38
CA ALA A 76 -30.82 6.37 23.03
C ALA A 76 -31.61 7.34 22.16
N ALA A 77 -31.20 7.47 20.89
CA ALA A 77 -31.97 8.17 19.87
C ALA A 77 -33.41 7.60 19.78
N LYS A 78 -34.39 8.50 19.62
CA LYS A 78 -35.81 8.13 19.52
C LYS A 78 -36.26 8.31 18.09
N ILE A 79 -36.62 7.20 17.45
CA ILE A 79 -37.07 7.19 16.06
C ILE A 79 -38.50 6.67 16.00
N MET A 80 -39.37 7.41 15.30
CA MET A 80 -40.76 7.05 15.05
C MET A 80 -40.99 6.93 13.55
N ILE A 81 -41.37 5.74 13.09
CA ILE A 81 -41.70 5.48 11.69
C ILE A 81 -43.21 5.30 11.58
N VAL A 82 -43.87 6.23 10.90
CA VAL A 82 -45.33 6.22 10.73
C VAL A 82 -45.66 5.71 9.33
N LEU A 83 -46.32 4.55 9.28
CA LEU A 83 -46.87 3.98 8.05
C LEU A 83 -48.36 4.29 7.99
N THR A 84 -48.83 4.93 6.91
CA THR A 84 -50.24 5.23 6.68
C THR A 84 -50.58 5.18 5.19
N ASP A 85 -51.78 4.73 4.83
CA ASP A 85 -52.28 4.68 3.46
C ASP A 85 -53.34 5.77 3.17
N GLY A 86 -53.65 6.62 4.16
CA GLY A 86 -54.76 7.56 4.07
C GLY A 86 -54.68 8.76 5.00
N GLU A 87 -55.72 9.59 4.90
CA GLU A 87 -55.91 10.79 5.72
C GLU A 87 -56.31 10.42 7.14
N ILE A 88 -55.92 11.25 8.10
CA ILE A 88 -56.42 11.20 9.47
C ILE A 88 -57.96 11.29 9.44
N LEU A 89 -58.60 10.31 10.06
CA LEU A 89 -60.05 10.13 10.06
C LEU A 89 -60.54 9.73 11.45
N LEU A 90 -61.47 10.52 11.99
CA LEU A 90 -62.10 10.30 13.30
C LEU A 90 -61.08 10.16 14.45
N ASP A 91 -60.01 10.95 14.36
CA ASP A 91 -59.02 11.12 15.43
C ASP A 91 -59.46 12.25 16.37
N GLU A 92 -59.39 11.97 17.66
CA GLU A 92 -59.75 12.91 18.72
C GLU A 92 -58.65 13.94 18.96
N MET A 93 -57.41 13.61 18.60
CA MET A 93 -56.25 14.49 18.78
C MET A 93 -55.91 15.26 17.51
N ASN A 94 -55.37 16.46 17.69
CA ASN A 94 -54.85 17.26 16.60
C ASN A 94 -53.37 16.96 16.37
N LEU A 95 -53.03 16.60 15.13
CA LEU A 95 -51.67 16.24 14.71
C LEU A 95 -50.64 17.33 15.05
N THR A 96 -50.95 18.59 14.75
CA THR A 96 -50.06 19.74 15.01
C THR A 96 -49.80 19.93 16.51
N THR A 97 -50.80 19.65 17.35
CA THR A 97 -50.62 19.72 18.81
C THR A 97 -49.66 18.64 19.31
N VAL A 98 -49.75 17.42 18.78
CA VAL A 98 -48.88 16.29 19.17
C VAL A 98 -47.44 16.53 18.71
N ILE A 99 -47.24 16.98 17.47
CA ILE A 99 -45.90 17.25 16.91
C ILE A 99 -45.18 18.38 17.67
N ASN A 100 -45.90 19.43 18.07
CA ASN A 100 -45.32 20.56 18.80
C ASN A 100 -45.25 20.32 20.31
N SER A 101 -45.58 19.12 20.79
CA SER A 101 -45.53 18.82 22.22
C SER A 101 -44.08 18.72 22.72
N PRO A 102 -43.78 19.09 23.98
CA PRO A 102 -42.44 18.95 24.54
C PRO A 102 -41.91 17.51 24.54
N LYS A 103 -42.81 16.52 24.63
CA LYS A 103 -42.45 15.09 24.57
C LYS A 103 -41.98 14.65 23.19
N MET A 104 -42.34 15.38 22.13
CA MET A 104 -41.86 15.12 20.77
C MET A 104 -40.46 15.68 20.51
N ALA A 105 -39.92 16.50 21.43
CA ALA A 105 -38.57 17.04 21.29
C ALA A 105 -37.53 15.91 21.32
N GLY A 106 -36.64 15.89 20.33
CA GLY A 106 -35.62 14.83 20.17
C GLY A 106 -36.14 13.51 19.61
N VAL A 107 -37.40 13.45 19.16
CA VAL A 107 -37.94 12.30 18.41
C VAL A 107 -37.84 12.58 16.92
N GLU A 108 -37.00 11.81 16.23
CA GLU A 108 -36.90 11.81 14.77
C GLU A 108 -38.06 11.03 14.16
N ARG A 109 -38.67 11.58 13.10
CA ARG A 109 -39.92 11.07 12.55
C ARG A 109 -39.82 10.87 11.05
N TYR A 110 -40.24 9.70 10.61
CA TYR A 110 -40.32 9.31 9.20
C TYR A 110 -41.77 8.99 8.83
N ALA A 111 -42.23 9.49 7.69
CA ALA A 111 -43.59 9.28 7.23
C ALA A 111 -43.59 8.48 5.92
N ILE A 112 -44.24 7.33 5.93
CA ILE A 112 -44.31 6.40 4.80
C ILE A 112 -45.75 6.32 4.34
N GLY A 113 -46.05 6.92 3.19
CA GLY A 113 -47.35 6.83 2.56
C GLY A 113 -47.44 5.62 1.64
N VAL A 114 -48.46 4.78 1.82
CA VAL A 114 -48.68 3.58 1.02
C VAL A 114 -49.84 3.82 0.03
N GLY A 115 -49.65 3.43 -1.23
CA GLY A 115 -50.70 3.47 -2.25
C GLY A 115 -51.10 4.90 -2.66
N ASP A 116 -52.40 5.21 -2.56
CA ASP A 116 -52.98 6.46 -3.09
C ASP A 116 -52.83 7.67 -2.14
N ALA A 117 -52.15 7.53 -1.00
CA ALA A 117 -51.92 8.61 -0.04
C ALA A 117 -51.32 9.87 -0.72
N PHE A 118 -50.41 9.70 -1.67
CA PHE A 118 -49.77 10.81 -2.40
C PHE A 118 -50.66 11.45 -3.47
N LYS A 119 -51.77 10.82 -3.84
CA LYS A 119 -52.75 11.40 -4.78
C LYS A 119 -53.76 12.32 -4.08
N LYS A 120 -53.81 12.28 -2.74
CA LYS A 120 -54.71 13.10 -1.92
C LYS A 120 -53.94 14.26 -1.29
N PRO A 121 -54.24 15.53 -1.63
CA PRO A 121 -53.50 16.69 -1.13
C PRO A 121 -53.48 16.80 0.40
N LYS A 122 -54.57 16.40 1.06
CA LYS A 122 -54.67 16.43 2.53
C LYS A 122 -53.78 15.36 3.18
N ALA A 123 -53.79 14.13 2.69
CA ALA A 123 -52.91 13.06 3.19
C ALA A 123 -51.44 13.40 2.98
N LEU A 124 -51.07 13.99 1.83
CA LEU A 124 -49.70 14.41 1.57
C LEU A 124 -49.23 15.49 2.56
N ASN A 125 -50.08 16.48 2.86
CA ASN A 125 -49.75 17.50 3.85
C ASN A 125 -49.62 16.91 5.26
N GLU A 126 -50.46 15.93 5.62
CA GLU A 126 -50.35 15.22 6.90
C GLU A 126 -49.03 14.43 7.00
N LEU A 127 -48.62 13.71 5.95
CA LEU A 127 -47.34 13.01 5.89
C LEU A 127 -46.15 13.97 6.07
N ARG A 128 -46.19 15.13 5.40
CA ARG A 128 -45.17 16.18 5.55
C ARG A 128 -45.09 16.75 6.96
N LEU A 129 -46.23 16.90 7.63
CA LEU A 129 -46.27 17.36 9.01
C LEU A 129 -45.70 16.30 9.97
N ILE A 130 -45.96 15.02 9.71
CA ILE A 130 -45.47 13.92 10.54
C ILE A 130 -43.94 13.84 10.48
N ALA A 131 -43.35 13.89 9.29
CA ALA A 131 -41.90 13.75 9.12
C ALA A 131 -41.11 14.93 9.72
N SER A 132 -39.92 14.67 10.27
CA SER A 132 -38.97 15.71 10.71
C SER A 132 -37.97 16.04 9.60
N GLY A 133 -37.58 17.31 9.41
CA GLY A 133 -36.51 17.71 8.48
C GLY A 133 -36.96 18.72 7.40
N PRO A 134 -36.02 19.39 6.71
CA PRO A 134 -36.34 20.28 5.59
C PRO A 134 -36.76 19.47 4.34
N ASP A 135 -37.68 20.04 3.56
CA ASP A 135 -37.96 19.69 2.15
C ASP A 135 -38.21 18.20 1.85
N ASP A 136 -39.20 17.58 2.49
CA ASP A 136 -39.74 16.24 2.18
C ASP A 136 -38.74 15.06 2.30
N THR A 137 -37.52 15.29 2.80
CA THR A 137 -36.43 14.29 2.90
C THR A 137 -36.78 13.02 3.68
N ASN A 138 -37.67 13.14 4.68
CA ASN A 138 -38.13 12.04 5.53
C ASN A 138 -39.56 11.57 5.20
N VAL A 139 -40.09 11.97 4.04
CA VAL A 139 -41.38 11.52 3.51
C VAL A 139 -41.12 10.55 2.36
N PHE A 140 -41.68 9.34 2.46
CA PHE A 140 -41.45 8.30 1.46
C PHE A 140 -42.74 7.80 0.84
N GLN A 141 -42.73 7.68 -0.49
CA GLN A 141 -43.82 7.10 -1.26
C GLN A 141 -43.55 5.65 -1.63
N VAL A 142 -44.53 4.79 -1.34
CA VAL A 142 -44.43 3.38 -1.67
C VAL A 142 -45.64 2.95 -2.50
N THR A 143 -45.39 2.48 -3.73
CA THR A 143 -46.44 2.06 -4.67
C THR A 143 -47.00 0.67 -4.35
N ASN A 144 -46.21 -0.20 -3.71
CA ASN A 144 -46.65 -1.48 -3.15
C ASN A 144 -45.68 -1.96 -2.04
N TYR A 145 -46.05 -2.98 -1.26
CA TYR A 145 -45.21 -3.46 -0.15
C TYR A 145 -43.81 -3.96 -0.55
N SER A 146 -43.57 -4.31 -1.83
CA SER A 146 -42.23 -4.70 -2.34
C SER A 146 -41.28 -3.53 -2.58
N ALA A 147 -41.78 -2.28 -2.62
CA ALA A 147 -40.94 -1.09 -2.74
C ALA A 147 -40.38 -0.58 -1.39
N LEU A 148 -40.69 -1.25 -0.26
CA LEU A 148 -40.09 -0.94 1.04
C LEU A 148 -38.61 -1.37 1.14
N ASP A 149 -38.10 -2.22 0.25
CA ASP A 149 -36.70 -2.66 0.27
C ASP A 149 -35.70 -1.53 -0.07
N GLY A 150 -36.06 -0.61 -0.97
CA GLY A 150 -35.23 0.58 -1.28
C GLY A 150 -35.32 1.69 -0.22
N LEU A 151 -36.39 1.68 0.58
CA LEU A 151 -36.59 2.59 1.71
C LEU A 151 -35.73 2.20 2.90
N LEU A 152 -35.52 0.89 3.11
CA LEU A 152 -34.60 0.36 4.11
C LEU A 152 -33.18 0.87 3.91
N SER A 153 -32.67 0.91 2.67
CA SER A 153 -31.33 1.45 2.40
C SER A 153 -31.21 2.95 2.68
N THR A 154 -32.25 3.74 2.39
CA THR A 154 -32.23 5.19 2.62
C THR A 154 -32.39 5.52 4.10
N LEU A 155 -33.28 4.82 4.83
CA LEU A 155 -33.41 4.94 6.28
C LEU A 155 -32.14 4.47 7.00
N GLN A 156 -31.48 3.42 6.50
CA GLN A 156 -30.17 3.00 7.02
C GLN A 156 -29.13 4.10 6.85
N GLN A 157 -29.08 4.75 5.68
CA GLN A 157 -28.13 5.84 5.42
C GLN A 157 -28.42 7.13 6.20
N SER A 158 -29.68 7.43 6.53
CA SER A 158 -30.03 8.63 7.31
C SER A 158 -29.83 8.47 8.82
N ILE A 159 -29.99 7.24 9.34
CA ILE A 159 -29.72 6.90 10.74
C ILE A 159 -28.21 6.92 11.04
N ILE A 160 -27.39 6.63 10.03
CA ILE A 160 -25.93 6.66 10.11
C ILE A 160 -25.45 8.07 9.80
N GLY A 161 -25.03 8.83 10.82
CA GLY A 161 -24.58 10.23 10.66
C GLY A 161 -23.45 10.36 9.64
N ILE A 162 -23.70 11.01 8.49
CA ILE A 162 -22.77 11.02 7.37
C ILE A 162 -21.59 12.00 7.56
N GLU A 163 -21.64 12.95 8.49
CA GLU A 163 -20.54 13.92 8.65
C GLU A 163 -20.38 14.44 10.08
N GLY A 164 -19.63 13.72 10.93
CA GLY A 164 -18.99 14.29 12.14
C GLY A 164 -19.90 15.00 13.15
N THR A 165 -21.22 14.94 12.98
CA THR A 165 -22.24 15.36 13.92
C THR A 165 -22.39 14.27 14.98
N GLN A 166 -22.75 14.63 16.20
CA GLN A 166 -22.92 13.67 17.28
C GLN A 166 -24.04 12.66 16.94
N GLY A 167 -23.62 11.52 16.38
CA GLY A 167 -24.38 10.30 16.14
C GLY A 167 -23.44 9.10 16.35
N ASP A 168 -23.99 7.89 16.38
CA ASP A 168 -23.20 6.66 16.58
C ASP A 168 -22.11 6.53 15.52
N ALA A 169 -20.89 6.19 15.95
CA ALA A 169 -19.71 6.09 15.07
C ALA A 169 -19.94 5.00 14.01
N LEU A 170 -19.59 5.28 12.76
CA LEU A 170 -19.58 4.29 11.68
C LEU A 170 -18.64 3.14 12.04
N GLU A 171 -19.14 1.94 12.29
CA GLU A 171 -18.30 0.82 12.74
C GLU A 171 -17.67 0.09 11.55
N TYR A 172 -18.47 -0.39 10.60
CA TYR A 172 -17.98 -1.21 9.47
C TYR A 172 -18.59 -0.86 8.12
N GLU A 173 -19.57 0.03 8.07
CA GLU A 173 -20.37 0.34 6.88
C GLU A 173 -19.52 0.92 5.76
N LEU A 174 -18.49 1.68 6.13
CA LEU A 174 -17.49 2.24 5.22
C LEU A 174 -16.14 1.54 5.38
N ALA A 175 -16.08 0.31 5.91
CA ALA A 175 -14.82 -0.35 6.24
C ALA A 175 -13.83 -0.44 5.09
N GLN A 176 -14.32 -0.53 3.84
CA GLN A 176 -13.50 -0.72 2.65
C GLN A 176 -12.52 -1.90 2.83
N SER A 177 -13.00 -3.00 3.41
CA SER A 177 -12.20 -4.19 3.65
C SER A 177 -11.62 -4.73 2.34
N GLY A 178 -10.33 -5.00 2.33
CA GLY A 178 -9.57 -5.37 1.13
C GLY A 178 -8.92 -4.19 0.43
N PHE A 179 -8.88 -3.01 1.06
CA PHE A 179 -8.07 -1.88 0.60
C PHE A 179 -6.60 -2.27 0.41
N SER A 180 -6.10 -3.11 1.32
CA SER A 180 -4.83 -3.82 1.21
C SER A 180 -5.04 -5.28 1.60
N VAL A 181 -4.21 -6.18 1.06
CA VAL A 181 -4.35 -7.62 1.26
C VAL A 181 -2.98 -8.28 1.35
N GLN A 182 -2.82 -9.20 2.29
CA GLN A 182 -1.68 -10.13 2.35
C GLN A 182 -2.19 -11.56 2.51
N ILE A 183 -1.63 -12.47 1.72
CA ILE A 183 -1.88 -13.91 1.84
C ILE A 183 -0.79 -14.48 2.74
N LEU A 184 -1.16 -15.03 3.89
CA LEU A 184 -0.19 -15.62 4.82
C LEU A 184 0.20 -17.02 4.37
N ASP A 185 -0.81 -17.83 4.09
CA ASP A 185 -0.70 -19.21 3.61
C ASP A 185 -2.00 -19.61 2.87
N LYS A 186 -2.17 -20.91 2.56
CA LYS A 186 -3.38 -21.42 1.89
C LYS A 186 -4.67 -21.30 2.73
N ARG A 187 -4.57 -20.85 3.98
CA ARG A 187 -5.65 -20.88 4.97
C ARG A 187 -6.02 -19.50 5.51
N VAL A 188 -5.07 -18.61 5.73
CA VAL A 188 -5.33 -17.32 6.37
C VAL A 188 -5.07 -16.16 5.42
N LEU A 189 -6.07 -15.30 5.28
CA LEU A 189 -6.01 -14.03 4.55
C LEU A 189 -6.02 -12.87 5.53
N MET A 190 -5.21 -11.85 5.27
CA MET A 190 -5.19 -10.61 6.04
C MET A 190 -5.63 -9.45 5.15
N PHE A 191 -6.64 -8.72 5.59
CA PHE A 191 -7.20 -7.57 4.89
C PHE A 191 -7.04 -6.29 5.70
N GLY A 192 -6.65 -5.21 5.05
CA GLY A 192 -6.82 -3.86 5.60
C GLY A 192 -8.25 -3.36 5.45
N ALA A 193 -8.77 -2.69 6.48
CA ALA A 193 -10.11 -2.12 6.52
C ALA A 193 -10.05 -0.66 6.99
N VAL A 194 -9.59 0.23 6.09
CA VAL A 194 -9.24 1.62 6.40
C VAL A 194 -10.36 2.48 6.94
N GLY A 195 -11.61 2.21 6.53
CA GLY A 195 -12.76 3.04 6.89
C GLY A 195 -13.55 2.52 8.10
N ALA A 196 -13.08 1.46 8.75
CA ALA A 196 -13.73 0.94 9.95
C ALA A 196 -13.60 1.95 11.10
N PHE A 197 -14.63 2.06 11.93
CA PHE A 197 -14.67 2.91 13.14
C PHE A 197 -14.26 4.36 12.86
N ASP A 198 -15.06 5.10 12.08
CA ASP A 198 -14.78 6.48 11.62
C ASP A 198 -13.37 6.65 11.03
N TRP A 199 -13.01 5.75 10.11
CA TRP A 199 -11.68 5.72 9.49
C TRP A 199 -10.51 5.63 10.47
N SER A 200 -10.73 5.20 11.72
CA SER A 200 -9.62 4.78 12.58
C SER A 200 -8.92 3.57 11.97
N GLY A 201 -9.70 2.67 11.36
CA GLY A 201 -9.25 1.54 10.56
C GLY A 201 -8.89 0.31 11.39
N GLY A 202 -8.39 -0.71 10.71
CA GLY A 202 -7.96 -1.97 11.32
C GLY A 202 -7.58 -3.02 10.31
N ILE A 203 -7.27 -4.21 10.80
CA ILE A 203 -6.97 -5.38 9.98
C ILE A 203 -7.94 -6.52 10.31
N LEU A 204 -8.33 -7.27 9.30
CA LEU A 204 -9.19 -8.44 9.41
C LEU A 204 -8.39 -9.69 9.02
N LEU A 205 -8.26 -10.62 9.94
CA LEU A 205 -7.69 -11.95 9.70
C LEU A 205 -8.82 -12.93 9.43
N TYR A 206 -8.86 -13.52 8.25
CA TYR A 206 -9.89 -14.45 7.81
C TYR A 206 -9.31 -15.85 7.61
N ASP A 207 -9.82 -16.83 8.37
CA ASP A 207 -9.47 -18.24 8.21
C ASP A 207 -10.47 -18.91 7.24
N LEU A 208 -9.96 -19.36 6.09
CA LEU A 208 -10.73 -20.00 5.02
C LEU A 208 -11.32 -21.36 5.43
N ALA A 209 -10.68 -22.08 6.35
CA ALA A 209 -11.12 -23.40 6.78
C ALA A 209 -12.28 -23.32 7.78
N THR A 210 -12.17 -22.44 8.78
CA THR A 210 -13.22 -22.24 9.79
C THR A 210 -14.26 -21.22 9.36
N LYS A 211 -13.97 -20.41 8.32
CA LYS A 211 -14.78 -19.28 7.86
C LYS A 211 -15.01 -18.22 8.93
N THR A 212 -14.05 -18.06 9.83
CA THR A 212 -14.10 -17.07 10.93
C THR A 212 -13.19 -15.89 10.64
N ALA A 213 -13.60 -14.70 11.07
CA ALA A 213 -12.82 -13.49 10.95
C ALA A 213 -12.48 -12.93 12.34
N VAL A 214 -11.26 -12.42 12.51
CA VAL A 214 -10.81 -11.70 13.70
C VAL A 214 -10.40 -10.30 13.26
N PHE A 215 -11.01 -9.29 13.86
CA PHE A 215 -10.67 -7.89 13.61
C PHE A 215 -9.67 -7.42 14.67
N LEU A 216 -8.54 -6.88 14.24
CA LEU A 216 -7.53 -6.29 15.11
C LEU A 216 -7.46 -4.78 14.85
N ASN A 217 -7.50 -4.01 15.93
CA ASN A 217 -7.34 -2.57 15.93
C ASN A 217 -6.57 -2.12 17.18
N GLU A 218 -6.39 -0.80 17.31
CA GLU A 218 -6.03 -0.22 18.59
C GLU A 218 -7.19 -0.38 19.58
N SER A 219 -6.91 -0.45 20.88
CA SER A 219 -7.94 -0.55 21.91
C SER A 219 -9.03 0.51 21.75
N LYS A 220 -10.26 0.20 22.19
CA LYS A 220 -11.44 1.06 21.94
C LYS A 220 -11.26 2.52 22.37
N GLU A 221 -10.48 2.82 23.41
CA GLU A 221 -10.20 4.19 23.84
C GLU A 221 -9.27 4.94 22.88
N GLU A 222 -8.24 4.26 22.39
CA GLU A 222 -7.27 4.74 21.42
C GLU A 222 -7.92 4.90 20.05
N ALA A 223 -8.74 3.95 19.60
CA ALA A 223 -9.47 4.04 18.34
C ALA A 223 -10.40 5.27 18.30
N LYS A 224 -11.07 5.60 19.41
CA LYS A 224 -11.89 6.82 19.53
C LYS A 224 -11.08 8.11 19.43
N LYS A 225 -9.80 8.09 19.84
CA LYS A 225 -8.86 9.22 19.70
C LYS A 225 -8.19 9.22 18.32
N ALA A 226 -8.10 8.07 17.67
CA ALA A 226 -7.42 7.83 16.41
C ALA A 226 -8.35 7.90 15.19
N LYS A 227 -9.43 8.69 15.22
CA LYS A 227 -10.30 8.87 14.05
C LYS A 227 -9.50 9.33 12.83
N TYR A 228 -9.89 8.87 11.65
CA TYR A 228 -9.26 9.24 10.37
C TYR A 228 -7.77 8.88 10.26
N SER A 229 -7.33 7.80 10.93
CA SER A 229 -5.94 7.31 10.90
C SER A 229 -5.61 6.44 9.69
N TYR A 230 -6.62 5.81 9.08
CA TYR A 230 -6.49 4.84 7.97
C TYR A 230 -5.64 3.62 8.34
N LEU A 231 -5.81 3.07 9.55
CA LEU A 231 -5.14 1.80 9.89
C LEU A 231 -5.58 0.69 8.92
N GLY A 232 -4.60 -0.08 8.42
CA GLY A 232 -4.81 -1.07 7.37
C GLY A 232 -4.70 -0.49 5.96
N TYR A 233 -4.16 0.72 5.80
CA TYR A 233 -3.85 1.26 4.47
C TYR A 233 -2.86 0.37 3.73
N SER A 234 -1.85 -0.10 4.46
CA SER A 234 -0.91 -1.14 4.04
C SER A 234 -0.93 -2.26 5.09
N VAL A 235 -0.69 -3.49 4.64
CA VAL A 235 -0.56 -4.66 5.50
C VAL A 235 0.63 -5.50 5.07
N ALA A 236 1.33 -6.07 6.03
CA ALA A 236 2.45 -6.96 5.79
C ALA A 236 2.52 -8.04 6.89
N VAL A 237 3.16 -9.15 6.57
CA VAL A 237 3.38 -10.26 7.50
C VAL A 237 4.88 -10.45 7.64
N VAL A 238 5.36 -10.38 8.88
CA VAL A 238 6.75 -10.60 9.24
C VAL A 238 6.88 -12.02 9.75
N ARG A 239 7.79 -12.80 9.18
CA ARG A 239 8.05 -14.19 9.57
C ARG A 239 9.11 -14.23 10.65
N THR A 240 8.86 -14.98 11.71
CA THR A 240 9.81 -15.18 12.81
C THR A 240 9.76 -16.63 13.28
N GLY A 241 10.80 -17.12 13.94
CA GLY A 241 10.87 -18.51 14.43
C GLY A 241 9.81 -18.88 15.48
N TYR A 242 9.14 -17.91 16.11
CA TYR A 242 8.09 -18.12 17.11
C TYR A 242 6.68 -17.75 16.62
N GLY A 243 6.51 -17.45 15.33
CA GLY A 243 5.22 -17.18 14.70
C GLY A 243 5.16 -15.86 13.93
N PRO A 244 4.08 -15.60 13.18
CA PRO A 244 3.96 -14.39 12.39
C PRO A 244 3.70 -13.15 13.26
N LEU A 245 4.29 -12.02 12.89
CA LEU A 245 3.83 -10.71 13.35
C LEU A 245 3.02 -10.05 12.23
N TYR A 246 1.89 -9.46 12.59
CA TYR A 246 1.03 -8.75 11.65
C TYR A 246 1.32 -7.26 11.72
N VAL A 247 1.68 -6.66 10.59
CA VAL A 247 2.08 -5.26 10.53
C VAL A 247 1.08 -4.49 9.69
N ALA A 248 0.64 -3.33 10.17
CA ALA A 248 -0.33 -2.50 9.49
C ALA A 248 0.03 -1.02 9.57
N GLY A 249 -0.05 -0.35 8.43
CA GLY A 249 0.18 1.08 8.32
C GLY A 249 -1.08 1.91 8.58
N ALA A 250 -0.89 3.06 9.24
CA ALA A 250 -1.90 4.08 9.48
C ALA A 250 -1.35 5.47 9.09
N PRO A 251 -1.19 5.75 7.78
CA PRO A 251 -0.41 6.88 7.30
C PRO A 251 -1.01 8.26 7.58
N ARG A 252 -2.28 8.33 8.00
CA ARG A 252 -2.94 9.59 8.41
C ARG A 252 -2.97 9.81 9.91
N HIS A 253 -2.56 8.83 10.70
CA HIS A 253 -2.60 8.94 12.16
C HIS A 253 -1.83 10.16 12.65
N SER A 254 -2.47 11.00 13.47
CA SER A 254 -1.89 12.24 13.99
C SER A 254 -1.28 13.13 12.91
N MET A 255 -1.72 12.98 11.65
CA MET A 255 -1.19 13.60 10.44
C MET A 255 0.27 13.25 10.10
N THR A 256 1.03 12.57 10.97
CA THR A 256 2.42 12.17 10.71
C THR A 256 2.52 10.75 10.16
N GLY A 257 1.55 9.89 10.48
CA GLY A 257 1.55 8.47 10.15
C GLY A 257 2.21 7.62 11.23
N LYS A 258 1.84 6.34 11.28
CA LYS A 258 2.46 5.32 12.14
C LYS A 258 2.29 3.92 11.54
N VAL A 259 3.03 2.96 12.09
CA VAL A 259 2.91 1.53 11.79
C VAL A 259 2.69 0.78 13.10
N LEU A 260 1.75 -0.17 13.10
CA LEU A 260 1.42 -1.00 14.25
C LEU A 260 1.84 -2.44 13.98
N VAL A 261 2.42 -3.07 14.99
CA VAL A 261 2.85 -4.47 14.97
C VAL A 261 2.02 -5.23 15.98
N PHE A 262 1.32 -6.26 15.52
CA PHE A 262 0.47 -7.13 16.32
C PHE A 262 1.07 -8.52 16.45
N GLN A 263 0.92 -9.13 17.62
CA GLN A 263 1.26 -10.52 17.91
C GLN A 263 0.13 -11.13 18.72
N ASP A 264 -0.31 -12.34 18.34
CA ASP A 264 -1.38 -13.07 19.05
C ASP A 264 -2.65 -12.24 19.30
N GLY A 265 -3.01 -11.40 18.34
CA GLY A 265 -4.19 -10.52 18.41
C GLY A 265 -4.04 -9.28 19.30
N HIS A 266 -2.85 -9.01 19.83
CA HIS A 266 -2.58 -7.86 20.68
C HIS A 266 -1.54 -6.92 20.05
N LEU A 267 -1.65 -5.63 20.33
CA LEU A 267 -0.66 -4.64 19.91
C LEU A 267 0.66 -4.87 20.67
N LYS A 268 1.73 -5.12 19.93
CA LYS A 268 3.08 -5.35 20.46
C LYS A 268 3.93 -4.08 20.43
N GLN A 269 3.92 -3.36 19.31
CA GLN A 269 4.78 -2.20 19.10
C GLN A 269 4.13 -1.21 18.14
N THR A 270 4.47 0.07 18.32
CA THR A 270 4.12 1.15 17.40
C THR A 270 5.38 1.86 16.91
N LEU A 271 5.52 2.03 15.60
CA LEU A 271 6.57 2.82 14.95
C LEU A 271 5.96 4.16 14.53
N GLN A 272 6.56 5.28 14.96
CA GLN A 272 6.01 6.62 14.76
C GLN A 272 6.67 7.32 13.58
N GLY A 273 5.86 7.92 12.70
CA GLY A 273 6.35 8.83 11.66
C GLY A 273 6.77 10.18 12.25
N GLU A 274 7.82 10.78 11.70
CA GLU A 274 8.42 12.00 12.25
C GLU A 274 7.85 13.31 11.70
N GLN A 275 7.25 13.29 10.50
CA GLN A 275 6.88 14.51 9.77
C GLN A 275 5.41 14.51 9.36
N VAL A 276 4.73 15.63 9.63
CA VAL A 276 3.34 15.86 9.25
C VAL A 276 3.19 15.81 7.73
N GLY A 277 2.17 15.11 7.25
CA GLY A 277 1.86 14.95 5.84
C GLY A 277 2.77 13.95 5.11
N SER A 278 3.80 13.39 5.76
CA SER A 278 4.76 12.50 5.10
C SER A 278 4.18 11.15 4.64
N TYR A 279 3.01 10.80 5.17
CA TYR A 279 2.29 9.56 4.85
C TYR A 279 3.08 8.30 5.25
N PHE A 280 3.82 8.39 6.35
CA PHE A 280 4.62 7.31 6.91
C PHE A 280 3.77 6.07 7.22
N GLY A 281 4.20 4.91 6.72
CA GLY A 281 3.46 3.66 6.86
C GLY A 281 2.50 3.40 5.70
N SER A 282 2.57 4.16 4.61
CA SER A 282 1.71 3.90 3.43
C SER A 282 2.15 2.70 2.61
N GLU A 283 3.42 2.30 2.71
CA GLU A 283 3.99 1.12 2.09
C GLU A 283 4.81 0.35 3.13
N LEU A 284 4.72 -0.99 3.11
CA LEU A 284 5.41 -1.89 4.02
C LEU A 284 6.03 -3.04 3.25
N CYS A 285 7.34 -3.25 3.40
CA CYS A 285 8.05 -4.36 2.77
C CYS A 285 8.90 -5.10 3.82
N PRO A 286 8.43 -6.25 4.35
CA PRO A 286 9.27 -7.15 5.12
C PRO A 286 10.29 -7.81 4.17
N LEU A 287 11.53 -7.97 4.62
CA LEU A 287 12.63 -8.50 3.83
C LEU A 287 13.45 -9.51 4.64
N ASP A 288 13.60 -10.71 4.10
CA ASP A 288 14.53 -11.74 4.56
C ASP A 288 15.80 -11.61 3.72
N VAL A 289 16.77 -10.84 4.21
CA VAL A 289 17.94 -10.45 3.42
C VAL A 289 18.85 -11.64 3.21
N ASN A 290 19.01 -12.50 4.22
CA ASN A 290 19.95 -13.61 4.18
C ASN A 290 19.33 -14.96 3.73
N ARG A 291 18.02 -14.97 3.48
CA ARG A 291 17.23 -16.13 3.01
C ARG A 291 17.21 -17.28 3.99
N ASP A 292 17.23 -16.99 5.29
CA ASP A 292 17.15 -18.01 6.33
C ASP A 292 15.70 -18.43 6.66
N GLY A 293 14.71 -17.76 6.07
CA GLY A 293 13.28 -18.00 6.26
C GLY A 293 12.64 -17.09 7.31
N GLU A 294 13.42 -16.28 8.01
CA GLU A 294 12.96 -15.25 8.94
C GLU A 294 13.15 -13.84 8.36
N THR A 295 12.27 -12.92 8.73
CA THR A 295 12.36 -11.54 8.26
C THR A 295 13.42 -10.77 9.05
N ASP A 296 14.45 -10.26 8.38
CA ASP A 296 15.50 -9.44 8.99
C ASP A 296 15.07 -7.98 9.15
N LEU A 297 14.47 -7.42 8.10
CA LEU A 297 14.19 -5.99 7.98
C LEU A 297 12.71 -5.72 7.67
N LEU A 298 12.23 -4.57 8.13
CA LEU A 298 10.97 -3.97 7.69
C LEU A 298 11.26 -2.60 7.09
N LEU A 299 10.98 -2.44 5.80
CA LEU A 299 11.02 -1.15 5.15
C LEU A 299 9.67 -0.46 5.22
N VAL A 300 9.69 0.84 5.49
CA VAL A 300 8.49 1.66 5.66
C VAL A 300 8.55 2.90 4.78
N GLY A 301 7.60 3.02 3.86
CA GLY A 301 7.48 4.15 2.94
C GLY A 301 6.84 5.39 3.58
N ALA A 302 7.38 6.56 3.23
CA ALA A 302 6.82 7.88 3.50
C ALA A 302 6.95 8.75 2.23
N PRO A 303 6.16 8.47 1.18
CA PRO A 303 6.32 9.06 -0.14
C PRO A 303 6.10 10.57 -0.19
N PHE A 304 5.43 11.16 0.80
CA PHE A 304 5.21 12.61 0.87
C PHE A 304 6.15 13.30 1.87
N TYR A 305 7.18 12.57 2.35
CA TYR A 305 8.26 13.20 3.10
C TYR A 305 8.87 14.33 2.26
N HIS A 306 9.12 15.47 2.92
CA HIS A 306 9.55 16.68 2.25
C HIS A 306 10.65 17.42 2.98
N ILE A 307 11.62 17.92 2.21
CA ILE A 307 12.64 18.88 2.62
C ILE A 307 12.46 20.17 1.82
N GLN A 308 12.36 20.07 0.48
CA GLN A 308 12.12 21.19 -0.43
C GLN A 308 10.85 21.00 -1.29
N GLY A 309 10.42 19.75 -1.48
CA GLY A 309 9.16 19.33 -2.09
C GLY A 309 8.83 17.90 -1.65
N GLU A 310 7.88 17.18 -2.27
CA GLU A 310 7.58 15.78 -1.87
C GLU A 310 8.65 14.80 -2.42
N GLU A 311 9.90 14.88 -1.94
CA GLU A 311 10.96 13.98 -2.42
C GLU A 311 10.70 12.51 -2.06
N GLY A 312 10.09 12.28 -0.90
CA GLY A 312 9.80 10.96 -0.36
C GLY A 312 10.97 10.33 0.40
N ARG A 313 10.69 9.31 1.22
CA ARG A 313 11.66 8.61 2.06
C ARG A 313 11.24 7.16 2.30
N VAL A 314 12.22 6.28 2.46
CA VAL A 314 12.02 4.91 2.95
C VAL A 314 12.88 4.69 4.19
N TYR A 315 12.24 4.34 5.30
CA TYR A 315 12.89 4.01 6.56
C TYR A 315 13.20 2.51 6.62
N VAL A 316 14.30 2.15 7.26
CA VAL A 316 14.75 0.77 7.43
C VAL A 316 14.75 0.44 8.91
N TYR A 317 13.92 -0.53 9.30
CA TYR A 317 13.87 -1.08 10.64
C TYR A 317 14.46 -2.49 10.66
N ARG A 318 15.28 -2.80 11.66
CA ARG A 318 15.77 -4.16 11.92
C ARG A 318 14.86 -4.88 12.90
N LEU A 319 14.56 -6.14 12.62
CA LEU A 319 13.92 -7.02 13.60
C LEU A 319 14.96 -7.53 14.59
N GLU A 320 14.74 -7.25 15.87
CA GLU A 320 15.47 -7.89 16.95
C GLU A 320 14.84 -9.26 17.22
N THR A 321 15.45 -10.34 16.72
CA THR A 321 14.88 -11.70 16.75
C THR A 321 14.55 -12.19 18.17
N GLU A 322 15.36 -11.82 19.16
CA GLU A 322 15.17 -12.21 20.57
C GLU A 322 13.87 -11.65 21.18
N THR A 323 13.51 -10.41 20.85
CA THR A 323 12.36 -9.70 21.44
C THR A 323 11.16 -9.62 20.49
N GLY A 324 11.41 -9.75 19.18
CA GLY A 324 10.46 -9.49 18.12
C GLY A 324 10.04 -8.03 18.02
N SER A 325 10.92 -7.11 18.39
CA SER A 325 10.71 -5.67 18.26
C SER A 325 11.56 -5.09 17.14
N PHE A 326 11.07 -4.05 16.51
CA PHE A 326 11.76 -3.31 15.47
C PHE A 326 12.57 -2.15 16.02
N THR A 327 13.82 -2.01 15.58
CA THR A 327 14.70 -0.87 15.88
C THR A 327 15.01 -0.10 14.59
N LEU A 328 14.99 1.23 14.64
CA LEU A 328 15.27 2.05 13.45
C LEU A 328 16.78 2.03 13.15
N GLU A 329 17.17 1.48 12.00
CA GLU A 329 18.58 1.54 11.54
C GLU A 329 18.88 2.84 10.81
N GLY A 330 17.90 3.37 10.08
CA GLY A 330 18.06 4.59 9.30
C GLY A 330 17.07 4.68 8.15
N HIS A 331 17.55 5.16 7.01
CA HIS A 331 16.75 5.37 5.80
C HIS A 331 17.63 5.20 4.57
N LEU A 332 17.00 4.89 3.43
CA LEU A 332 17.68 4.80 2.16
C LEU A 332 18.13 6.19 1.68
N ASN A 333 19.37 6.28 1.20
CA ASN A 333 19.99 7.53 0.78
C ASN A 333 19.84 7.71 -0.73
N VAL A 334 18.87 8.54 -1.13
CA VAL A 334 18.72 8.98 -2.52
C VAL A 334 18.85 10.50 -2.58
N GLN A 335 19.80 10.98 -3.37
CA GLN A 335 19.79 12.37 -3.81
C GLN A 335 18.76 12.52 -4.91
N VAL A 336 17.50 12.60 -4.51
CA VAL A 336 16.40 12.89 -5.44
C VAL A 336 16.60 14.32 -5.93
N THR A 337 16.94 14.48 -7.21
CA THR A 337 17.23 15.80 -7.79
C THR A 337 15.96 16.57 -8.18
N THR A 338 14.79 15.94 -8.11
CA THR A 338 13.52 16.54 -8.52
C THR A 338 12.56 16.70 -7.35
N GLN A 339 11.91 17.87 -7.29
CA GLN A 339 10.84 18.13 -6.34
C GLN A 339 9.66 17.21 -6.70
N PHE A 340 9.02 16.62 -5.70
CA PHE A 340 7.83 15.76 -5.84
C PHE A 340 8.06 14.36 -6.43
N ALA A 341 9.26 13.78 -6.37
CA ALA A 341 9.51 12.45 -6.92
C ALA A 341 8.70 11.32 -6.27
N ARG A 342 8.30 11.51 -5.01
CA ARG A 342 7.59 10.51 -4.19
C ARG A 342 8.35 9.20 -4.06
N PHE A 343 9.64 9.28 -3.80
CA PHE A 343 10.47 8.11 -3.51
C PHE A 343 9.91 7.33 -2.31
N GLY A 344 9.80 6.01 -2.45
CA GLY A 344 9.16 5.16 -1.43
C GLY A 344 7.65 5.05 -1.57
N PHE A 345 7.09 5.41 -2.74
CA PHE A 345 5.69 5.17 -3.06
C PHE A 345 5.36 3.68 -3.16
N THR A 346 6.32 2.89 -3.62
CA THR A 346 6.28 1.42 -3.60
C THR A 346 7.66 0.91 -3.24
N VAL A 347 7.69 -0.20 -2.50
CA VAL A 347 8.91 -0.90 -2.09
C VAL A 347 8.64 -2.39 -2.22
N ALA A 348 9.43 -3.09 -3.01
CA ALA A 348 9.26 -4.53 -3.24
C ALA A 348 10.59 -5.26 -3.01
N SER A 349 10.52 -6.45 -2.40
CA SER A 349 11.59 -7.44 -2.54
C SER A 349 11.59 -7.91 -3.99
N ILE A 350 12.76 -7.89 -4.59
CA ILE A 350 12.98 -8.34 -5.98
C ILE A 350 13.87 -9.57 -6.01
N GLY A 351 14.08 -10.18 -4.84
CA GLY A 351 15.03 -11.25 -4.54
C GLY A 351 16.48 -10.90 -4.89
N ASP A 352 17.31 -11.90 -5.15
CA ASP A 352 18.77 -11.73 -5.33
C ASP A 352 19.03 -11.57 -6.81
N ILE A 353 18.97 -10.31 -7.24
CA ILE A 353 19.13 -9.99 -8.64
C ILE A 353 20.58 -10.03 -9.05
N ASN A 354 21.56 -10.02 -8.14
CA ASN A 354 22.99 -9.92 -8.46
C ASN A 354 23.78 -11.23 -8.26
N GLY A 355 23.16 -12.25 -7.67
CA GLY A 355 23.71 -13.57 -7.40
C GLY A 355 24.67 -13.64 -6.20
N ASP A 356 24.65 -12.67 -5.28
CA ASP A 356 25.54 -12.63 -4.11
C ASP A 356 25.02 -13.38 -2.89
N GLY A 357 23.81 -13.95 -3.00
CA GLY A 357 23.14 -14.74 -1.98
C GLY A 357 22.23 -13.93 -1.06
N TYR A 358 22.11 -12.60 -1.23
CA TYR A 358 21.26 -11.75 -0.41
C TYR A 358 20.06 -11.20 -1.20
N GLU A 359 18.91 -11.04 -0.54
CA GLU A 359 17.77 -10.37 -1.19
C GLU A 359 18.01 -8.87 -1.36
N ASP A 360 17.64 -8.39 -2.54
CA ASP A 360 17.66 -7.02 -2.98
C ASP A 360 16.24 -6.44 -3.01
N ILE A 361 16.15 -5.11 -3.11
CA ILE A 361 14.86 -4.41 -3.22
C ILE A 361 14.84 -3.43 -4.38
N ALA A 362 13.63 -3.16 -4.85
CA ALA A 362 13.33 -2.03 -5.73
C ALA A 362 12.43 -1.01 -5.00
N VAL A 363 12.70 0.27 -5.23
CA VAL A 363 11.92 1.38 -4.70
C VAL A 363 11.46 2.29 -5.83
N GLY A 364 10.17 2.59 -5.88
CA GLY A 364 9.58 3.47 -6.88
C GLY A 364 9.57 4.95 -6.50
N ALA A 365 9.77 5.79 -7.50
CA ALA A 365 9.60 7.25 -7.46
C ALA A 365 8.79 7.69 -8.69
N PRO A 366 7.46 7.43 -8.71
CA PRO A 366 6.65 7.52 -9.91
C PRO A 366 6.48 8.94 -10.46
N LEU A 367 6.74 9.97 -9.65
CA LEU A 367 6.66 11.37 -10.10
C LEU A 367 8.02 12.01 -10.36
N GLU A 368 9.11 11.24 -10.29
CA GLU A 368 10.44 11.75 -10.61
C GLU A 368 10.49 12.21 -12.08
N ASP A 369 11.11 13.36 -12.33
CA ASP A 369 11.22 13.98 -13.67
C ASP A 369 9.89 14.46 -14.31
N HIS A 370 8.73 14.40 -13.62
CA HIS A 370 7.45 14.78 -14.24
C HIS A 370 7.37 16.27 -14.67
N LEU A 371 8.10 17.16 -13.99
CA LEU A 371 8.17 18.58 -14.34
C LEU A 371 9.09 18.85 -15.53
N SER A 372 10.12 18.01 -15.75
CA SER A 372 11.09 18.16 -16.83
C SER A 372 10.67 17.39 -18.09
N ASN A 373 9.91 16.31 -17.94
CA ASN A 373 9.42 15.48 -19.04
C ASN A 373 7.99 14.99 -18.77
N SER A 374 7.00 15.68 -19.33
CA SER A 374 5.59 15.32 -19.14
C SER A 374 5.15 14.08 -19.91
N SER A 375 5.89 13.62 -20.93
CA SER A 375 5.51 12.46 -21.73
C SER A 375 6.15 11.16 -21.25
N SER A 376 7.25 11.21 -20.49
CA SER A 376 7.87 10.03 -19.91
C SER A 376 8.58 10.34 -18.59
N PHE A 377 8.01 9.88 -17.49
CA PHE A 377 8.49 10.19 -16.14
C PHE A 377 8.19 9.06 -15.16
N GLY A 378 8.87 9.13 -14.01
CA GLY A 378 8.94 8.06 -13.03
C GLY A 378 10.24 7.28 -13.14
N SER A 379 10.65 6.69 -12.04
CA SER A 379 11.88 5.90 -11.93
C SER A 379 11.74 4.83 -10.88
N ILE A 380 12.57 3.79 -11.00
CA ILE A 380 12.82 2.82 -9.93
C ILE A 380 14.30 2.84 -9.54
N TYR A 381 14.56 2.53 -8.29
CA TYR A 381 15.89 2.44 -7.70
C TYR A 381 16.09 1.05 -7.12
N ILE A 382 17.23 0.44 -7.43
CA ILE A 382 17.61 -0.88 -6.98
C ILE A 382 18.63 -0.75 -5.85
N PHE A 383 18.37 -1.38 -4.71
CA PHE A 383 19.30 -1.40 -3.57
C PHE A 383 19.67 -2.85 -3.29
N ASN A 384 20.97 -3.11 -3.15
CA ASN A 384 21.43 -4.46 -2.90
C ASN A 384 21.48 -4.82 -1.42
N GLY A 385 21.20 -6.09 -1.14
CA GLY A 385 21.44 -6.73 0.15
C GLY A 385 22.94 -6.87 0.46
N GLU A 386 23.25 -7.00 1.75
CA GLU A 386 24.56 -7.42 2.26
C GLU A 386 24.43 -7.82 3.73
N LYS A 387 24.75 -9.08 4.07
CA LYS A 387 25.01 -9.54 5.46
C LYS A 387 23.97 -9.00 6.47
N ASP A 388 22.71 -9.37 6.25
CA ASP A 388 21.53 -9.01 7.05
C ASP A 388 21.17 -7.50 7.02
N LYS A 389 21.66 -6.75 6.03
CA LYS A 389 21.42 -5.32 5.81
C LYS A 389 21.04 -5.03 4.37
N ILE A 390 20.43 -3.88 4.17
CA ILE A 390 20.31 -3.26 2.85
C ILE A 390 21.34 -2.13 2.71
N LYS A 391 22.03 -2.06 1.57
CA LYS A 391 22.93 -0.95 1.27
C LYS A 391 22.12 0.34 1.18
N SER A 392 22.58 1.40 1.85
CA SER A 392 21.85 2.67 1.85
C SER A 392 21.90 3.40 0.50
N SER A 393 22.89 3.12 -0.35
CA SER A 393 23.02 3.66 -1.70
C SER A 393 22.47 2.67 -2.72
N PHE A 394 21.71 3.17 -3.69
CA PHE A 394 21.23 2.36 -4.80
C PHE A 394 22.39 1.94 -5.72
N SER A 395 22.31 0.74 -6.30
CA SER A 395 23.24 0.24 -7.31
C SER A 395 22.82 0.62 -8.73
N GLN A 396 21.52 0.73 -8.96
CA GLN A 396 20.97 1.14 -10.25
C GLN A 396 19.75 2.04 -10.09
N ARG A 397 19.63 3.04 -10.98
CA ARG A 397 18.41 3.81 -11.20
C ARG A 397 17.96 3.54 -12.63
N VAL A 398 16.68 3.23 -12.82
CA VAL A 398 16.09 2.98 -14.13
C VAL A 398 14.96 3.99 -14.36
N LYS A 399 15.11 4.82 -15.39
CA LYS A 399 14.11 5.86 -15.70
C LYS A 399 13.11 5.38 -16.74
N ALA A 400 11.88 5.88 -16.65
CA ALA A 400 10.85 5.65 -17.67
C ALA A 400 11.35 5.93 -19.10
N SER A 401 12.04 7.06 -19.27
CA SER A 401 12.55 7.54 -20.56
C SER A 401 13.70 6.69 -21.15
N GLU A 402 14.38 5.90 -20.32
CA GLU A 402 15.43 4.96 -20.74
C GLU A 402 14.84 3.63 -21.22
N ILE A 403 13.59 3.32 -20.81
CA ILE A 403 12.88 2.11 -21.20
C ILE A 403 12.08 2.32 -22.48
N SER A 404 11.16 3.29 -22.47
CA SER A 404 10.32 3.60 -23.63
C SER A 404 9.73 5.00 -23.50
N ALA A 405 9.56 5.67 -24.64
CA ALA A 405 8.75 6.87 -24.69
C ALA A 405 7.28 6.55 -24.36
N GLY A 406 6.58 7.49 -23.73
CA GLY A 406 5.18 7.40 -23.32
C GLY A 406 4.93 6.84 -21.91
N LEU A 407 5.95 6.31 -21.22
CA LEU A 407 5.76 5.74 -19.87
C LEU A 407 5.62 6.83 -18.80
N GLN A 408 4.43 6.97 -18.23
CA GLN A 408 4.13 7.92 -17.16
C GLN A 408 3.88 7.17 -15.85
N TYR A 409 4.19 7.79 -14.70
CA TYR A 409 4.06 7.15 -13.38
C TYR A 409 4.82 5.81 -13.27
N PHE A 410 5.94 5.68 -14.00
CA PHE A 410 6.73 4.46 -13.99
C PHE A 410 7.30 4.20 -12.59
N GLY A 411 7.07 2.99 -12.06
CA GLY A 411 7.42 2.65 -10.68
C GLY A 411 6.30 2.97 -9.67
N GLN A 412 5.04 3.11 -10.11
CA GLN A 412 3.90 3.25 -9.18
C GLN A 412 3.53 1.94 -8.47
N SER A 413 3.92 0.79 -9.04
CA SER A 413 3.80 -0.53 -8.46
C SER A 413 4.98 -1.38 -8.94
N ILE A 414 5.55 -2.20 -8.08
CA ILE A 414 6.65 -3.10 -8.42
C ILE A 414 6.37 -4.47 -7.80
N ASP A 415 6.70 -5.52 -8.54
CA ASP A 415 6.75 -6.89 -8.04
C ASP A 415 7.97 -7.60 -8.65
N GLY A 416 8.57 -8.54 -7.95
CA GLY A 416 9.78 -9.22 -8.41
C GLY A 416 10.11 -10.47 -7.61
N GLY A 417 11.31 -11.00 -7.81
CA GLY A 417 11.77 -12.22 -7.13
C GLY A 417 11.27 -13.53 -7.75
N PHE A 418 10.75 -13.45 -8.97
CA PHE A 418 10.32 -14.60 -9.77
C PHE A 418 11.09 -14.65 -11.08
N ASP A 419 11.24 -15.85 -11.65
CA ASP A 419 11.78 -16.08 -12.99
C ASP A 419 10.60 -16.33 -13.93
N PHE A 420 10.21 -15.31 -14.69
CA PHE A 420 9.09 -15.35 -15.63
C PHE A 420 9.54 -15.84 -17.01
N THR A 421 10.81 -15.65 -17.36
CA THR A 421 11.42 -16.04 -18.64
C THR A 421 11.95 -17.47 -18.66
N ASP A 422 12.04 -18.14 -17.50
CA ASP A 422 12.59 -19.49 -17.29
C ASP A 422 14.07 -19.58 -17.73
N ASP A 423 14.84 -18.52 -17.49
CA ASP A 423 16.27 -18.43 -17.82
C ASP A 423 17.20 -18.53 -16.60
N GLY A 424 16.63 -18.67 -15.40
CA GLY A 424 17.33 -18.77 -14.13
C GLY A 424 17.70 -17.43 -13.50
N LEU A 425 17.35 -16.29 -14.12
CA LEU A 425 17.51 -14.96 -13.55
C LEU A 425 16.20 -14.47 -12.94
N GLN A 426 16.30 -13.49 -12.04
CA GLN A 426 15.13 -12.90 -11.42
C GLN A 426 14.62 -11.72 -12.25
N ASP A 427 13.32 -11.71 -12.50
CA ASP A 427 12.61 -10.68 -13.24
C ASP A 427 11.94 -9.68 -12.31
N ILE A 428 11.74 -8.48 -12.85
CA ILE A 428 11.00 -7.40 -12.18
C ILE A 428 9.87 -6.92 -13.10
N ALA A 429 8.66 -6.88 -12.56
CA ALA A 429 7.50 -6.24 -13.17
C ALA A 429 7.29 -4.84 -12.59
N VAL A 430 7.17 -3.84 -13.47
CA VAL A 430 7.03 -2.43 -13.09
C VAL A 430 5.78 -1.85 -13.72
N GLY A 431 4.89 -1.33 -12.89
CA GLY A 431 3.68 -0.64 -13.32
C GLY A 431 3.95 0.80 -13.76
N SER A 432 3.19 1.23 -14.75
CA SER A 432 3.10 2.61 -15.25
C SER A 432 1.66 2.89 -15.67
N LEU A 433 1.34 4.15 -15.99
CA LEU A 433 0.01 4.50 -16.46
C LEU A 433 -0.30 3.75 -17.76
N GLU A 434 -1.40 2.99 -17.73
CA GLU A 434 -1.92 2.18 -18.85
C GLU A 434 -1.00 1.05 -19.35
N ASN A 435 0.20 0.85 -18.77
CA ASN A 435 1.17 -0.15 -19.23
C ASN A 435 1.87 -0.85 -18.05
N VAL A 436 2.19 -2.14 -18.21
CA VAL A 436 3.09 -2.90 -17.33
C VAL A 436 4.31 -3.30 -18.13
N VAL A 437 5.50 -3.05 -17.59
CA VAL A 437 6.78 -3.43 -18.19
C VAL A 437 7.39 -4.57 -17.38
N VAL A 438 7.67 -5.70 -18.02
CA VAL A 438 8.47 -6.78 -17.44
C VAL A 438 9.88 -6.66 -17.99
N LYS A 439 10.86 -6.61 -17.09
CA LYS A 439 12.27 -6.43 -17.43
C LYS A 439 13.08 -7.51 -16.75
N GLU A 440 13.79 -8.27 -17.58
CA GLU A 440 14.94 -9.07 -17.15
C GLU A 440 16.05 -8.11 -16.72
N LEU A 441 16.54 -8.29 -15.49
CA LEU A 441 17.75 -7.60 -15.04
C LEU A 441 18.95 -8.52 -15.31
N VAL A 442 19.54 -8.36 -16.49
CA VAL A 442 20.81 -9.04 -16.79
C VAL A 442 21.87 -8.44 -15.87
N VAL A 443 22.35 -9.25 -14.91
CA VAL A 443 23.54 -8.93 -14.13
C VAL A 443 24.68 -8.77 -15.12
N GLY A 444 25.04 -7.53 -15.40
CA GLY A 444 26.40 -7.25 -15.80
C GLY A 444 27.26 -7.74 -14.66
N TYR A 445 27.89 -8.90 -14.79
CA TYR A 445 28.99 -9.31 -13.94
C TYR A 445 30.08 -8.25 -14.09
N THR A 446 29.98 -7.15 -13.35
CA THR A 446 31.15 -6.41 -12.92
C THR A 446 31.74 -7.22 -11.79
N LYS A 447 32.38 -8.33 -12.15
CA LYS A 447 33.68 -8.55 -11.52
C LYS A 447 34.45 -7.30 -11.89
N GLU A 448 34.67 -6.42 -10.92
CA GLU A 448 35.89 -5.63 -10.95
C GLU A 448 37.00 -6.66 -11.16
N VAL A 449 37.46 -6.78 -12.40
CA VAL A 449 38.72 -7.46 -12.67
C VAL A 449 39.77 -6.43 -12.28
N SER A 450 39.87 -6.14 -10.99
CA SER A 450 41.06 -5.57 -10.38
C SER A 450 42.11 -6.69 -10.39
N MET A 451 42.68 -6.95 -11.56
CA MET A 451 43.90 -7.74 -11.67
C MET A 451 45.04 -6.91 -11.11
N ASN A 452 45.22 -6.98 -9.79
CA ASN A 452 46.48 -6.60 -9.17
C ASN A 452 47.55 -7.59 -9.66
N PHE A 453 48.40 -7.13 -10.58
CA PHE A 453 49.63 -7.83 -10.87
C PHE A 453 50.55 -7.65 -9.66
N LEU A 454 50.63 -8.69 -8.82
CA LEU A 454 51.81 -8.90 -8.00
C LEU A 454 52.95 -9.27 -8.95
N LEU A 455 53.73 -8.27 -9.37
CA LEU A 455 55.08 -8.48 -9.87
C LEU A 455 55.90 -9.02 -8.70
N ASN A 456 55.84 -10.34 -8.47
CA ASN A 456 56.74 -11.00 -7.54
C ASN A 456 58.16 -10.84 -8.09
N ASN A 457 58.94 -10.01 -7.39
CA ASN A 457 60.33 -9.63 -7.64
C ASN A 457 60.60 -8.81 -8.92
N ILE A 458 60.41 -7.49 -8.82
CA ILE A 458 61.37 -6.58 -9.45
C ILE A 458 62.48 -6.34 -8.43
N SER A 459 63.50 -7.20 -8.44
CA SER A 459 64.80 -6.76 -7.96
C SER A 459 65.18 -5.51 -8.76
N LEU A 460 65.57 -4.43 -8.08
CA LEU A 460 66.08 -3.20 -8.66
C LEU A 460 66.81 -3.45 -10.00
N MET A 461 66.18 -3.11 -11.13
CA MET A 461 66.88 -3.07 -12.40
C MET A 461 67.55 -1.71 -12.56
N TYR A 462 68.83 -1.65 -12.24
CA TYR A 462 69.73 -0.73 -12.92
C TYR A 462 69.96 -1.27 -14.34
N MET A 463 69.39 -0.63 -15.37
CA MET A 463 69.74 -0.94 -16.76
C MET A 463 70.55 0.21 -17.37
N ASN A 464 71.81 -0.09 -17.66
CA ASN A 464 72.71 0.75 -18.44
C ASN A 464 72.46 0.48 -19.92
N VAL A 465 71.77 1.39 -20.61
CA VAL A 465 71.32 1.18 -21.99
C VAL A 465 72.45 1.53 -22.96
N ARG A 466 73.28 0.53 -23.30
CA ARG A 466 74.08 0.54 -24.54
C ARG A 466 73.69 -0.56 -25.54
N GLN A 467 72.74 -1.40 -25.20
CA GLN A 467 72.15 -2.37 -26.13
C GLN A 467 70.63 -2.32 -25.99
N GLY A 468 69.96 -1.92 -27.08
CA GLY A 468 68.51 -1.98 -27.16
C GLY A 468 68.06 -3.43 -27.09
N LEU A 469 67.32 -3.77 -26.04
CA LEU A 469 66.58 -5.02 -25.95
C LEU A 469 65.13 -4.73 -26.35
N LEU A 470 64.74 -5.27 -27.51
CA LEU A 470 63.33 -5.47 -27.86
C LEU A 470 62.82 -6.66 -27.03
N GLU A 471 62.34 -6.40 -25.82
CA GLU A 471 61.58 -7.42 -25.09
C GLU A 471 60.16 -7.47 -25.64
N ASN A 472 59.85 -8.50 -26.42
CA ASN A 472 58.47 -8.84 -26.73
C ASN A 472 57.80 -9.35 -25.44
N LYS A 473 56.91 -8.55 -24.85
CA LYS A 473 56.03 -9.00 -23.76
C LYS A 473 54.63 -9.21 -24.29
N GLU A 474 54.21 -10.47 -24.32
CA GLU A 474 52.82 -10.82 -24.64
C GLU A 474 51.94 -10.66 -23.40
N PHE A 475 50.83 -9.94 -23.55
CA PHE A 475 49.79 -9.87 -22.52
C PHE A 475 48.70 -10.88 -22.89
N LYS A 476 48.58 -11.94 -22.08
CA LYS A 476 47.53 -12.96 -22.25
C LYS A 476 46.34 -12.60 -21.38
N PHE A 477 45.15 -12.50 -21.98
CA PHE A 477 43.90 -12.27 -21.26
C PHE A 477 43.11 -13.58 -21.29
N ASN A 478 42.95 -14.20 -20.13
CA ASN A 478 42.03 -15.31 -19.98
C ASN A 478 40.72 -14.71 -19.46
N ILE A 479 39.74 -14.54 -20.36
CA ILE A 479 38.40 -14.12 -20.01
C ILE A 479 37.58 -15.39 -19.88
N ASN A 480 37.32 -15.80 -18.65
CA ASN A 480 36.47 -16.96 -18.38
C ASN A 480 35.06 -16.45 -18.12
N GLY A 481 34.11 -16.89 -18.94
CA GLY A 481 32.70 -16.57 -18.83
C GLY A 481 31.87 -17.56 -19.64
N GLU A 482 30.65 -17.80 -19.19
CA GLU A 482 29.66 -18.60 -19.91
C GLU A 482 28.91 -17.66 -20.87
N ASN A 483 28.78 -18.06 -22.14
CA ASN A 483 28.04 -17.37 -23.21
C ASN A 483 26.84 -18.23 -23.66
N PRO A 484 25.88 -18.50 -22.76
CA PRO A 484 24.78 -19.43 -23.03
C PRO A 484 23.87 -19.01 -24.20
N PHE A 485 23.98 -17.77 -24.66
CA PHE A 485 23.15 -17.17 -25.72
C PHE A 485 23.85 -17.05 -27.09
N ASN A 486 25.07 -17.58 -27.27
CA ASN A 486 25.90 -17.37 -28.48
C ASN A 486 25.99 -15.87 -28.86
N ALA A 487 25.96 -14.99 -27.87
CA ALA A 487 26.03 -13.56 -28.09
C ALA A 487 27.45 -13.18 -28.54
N THR A 488 27.57 -12.27 -29.51
CA THR A 488 28.88 -11.72 -29.87
C THR A 488 29.24 -10.63 -28.87
N ILE A 489 30.07 -10.96 -27.88
CA ILE A 489 30.52 -9.99 -26.87
C ILE A 489 31.63 -9.15 -27.48
N LYS A 490 31.44 -7.82 -27.53
CA LYS A 490 32.47 -6.89 -28.02
C LYS A 490 33.28 -6.35 -26.84
N LEU A 491 34.59 -6.58 -26.88
CA LEU A 491 35.54 -6.06 -25.91
C LEU A 491 36.30 -4.88 -26.50
N GLN A 492 36.38 -3.79 -25.75
CA GLN A 492 37.30 -2.69 -26.00
C GLN A 492 38.43 -2.77 -24.98
N ILE A 493 39.67 -2.91 -25.45
CA ILE A 493 40.87 -2.99 -24.63
C ILE A 493 41.74 -1.78 -24.92
N TRP A 494 42.03 -0.97 -23.90
CA TRP A 494 42.90 0.20 -24.01
C TRP A 494 44.30 -0.13 -23.53
N VAL A 495 45.26 -0.11 -24.46
CA VAL A 495 46.68 -0.29 -24.18
C VAL A 495 47.34 1.08 -24.07
N PRO A 496 47.96 1.44 -22.93
CA PRO A 496 48.72 2.68 -22.82
C PRO A 496 49.94 2.62 -23.74
N VAL A 497 50.04 3.57 -24.67
CA VAL A 497 51.14 3.65 -25.64
C VAL A 497 52.08 4.82 -25.35
N ARG A 498 51.65 5.82 -24.56
CA ARG A 498 52.48 6.94 -24.12
C ARG A 498 52.46 7.16 -22.63
N VAL A 499 53.62 7.46 -22.07
CA VAL A 499 53.77 8.00 -20.70
C VAL A 499 54.62 9.26 -20.78
N GLN A 500 54.13 10.36 -20.18
CA GLN A 500 54.81 11.67 -20.18
C GLN A 500 55.23 12.15 -21.59
N GLY A 501 54.46 11.81 -22.63
CA GLY A 501 54.70 12.24 -24.01
C GLY A 501 55.66 11.36 -24.82
N GLN A 502 56.28 10.33 -24.23
CA GLN A 502 57.11 9.36 -24.95
C GLN A 502 56.36 8.07 -25.26
N ASN A 503 56.57 7.52 -26.46
CA ASN A 503 56.01 6.21 -26.85
C ASN A 503 56.74 5.09 -26.10
N ILE A 504 56.00 4.26 -25.39
CA ILE A 504 56.56 3.14 -24.60
C ILE A 504 56.14 1.76 -25.14
N ALA A 505 55.05 1.69 -25.91
CA ALA A 505 54.54 0.44 -26.48
C ALA A 505 53.94 0.67 -27.87
N THR A 506 54.05 -0.35 -28.72
CA THR A 506 53.44 -0.41 -30.06
C THR A 506 52.51 -1.61 -30.12
N VAL A 507 51.22 -1.39 -30.36
CA VAL A 507 50.25 -2.49 -30.51
C VAL A 507 50.31 -3.03 -31.93
N LYS A 508 50.47 -4.35 -32.09
CA LYS A 508 50.64 -4.99 -33.41
C LYS A 508 49.32 -5.23 -34.15
N ASN A 509 48.20 -5.37 -33.44
CA ASN A 509 46.86 -5.58 -34.01
C ASN A 509 45.86 -4.62 -33.35
N ALA A 510 45.39 -3.60 -34.08
CA ALA A 510 44.39 -2.64 -33.59
C ALA A 510 43.30 -2.40 -34.65
N SER A 511 42.06 -2.25 -34.20
CA SER A 511 40.87 -2.21 -35.05
C SER A 511 40.00 -0.95 -34.87
N GLY A 512 40.42 0.04 -34.08
CA GLY A 512 39.67 1.31 -33.99
C GLY A 512 40.47 2.56 -33.58
N THR A 513 39.79 3.52 -32.96
CA THR A 513 40.27 4.90 -32.77
C THR A 513 41.52 4.98 -31.89
N GLN A 514 42.49 5.78 -32.34
CA GLN A 514 43.74 6.05 -31.63
C GLN A 514 43.58 7.30 -30.77
N ASP A 515 43.70 7.14 -29.44
CA ASP A 515 43.97 8.26 -28.55
C ASP A 515 45.49 8.44 -28.42
N VAL A 516 45.93 9.65 -28.16
CA VAL A 516 47.34 10.01 -28.03
C VAL A 516 48.00 9.26 -26.86
N GLN A 517 47.23 8.92 -25.82
CA GLN A 517 47.73 8.16 -24.66
C GLN A 517 47.48 6.65 -24.76
N TYR A 518 46.42 6.22 -25.45
CA TYR A 518 45.97 4.83 -25.48
C TYR A 518 45.62 4.35 -26.90
N GLN A 519 45.90 3.08 -27.17
CA GLN A 519 45.46 2.41 -28.38
C GLN A 519 44.35 1.42 -28.05
N CYS A 520 43.20 1.56 -28.72
CA CYS A 520 42.03 0.71 -28.52
C CYS A 520 42.05 -0.50 -29.46
N VAL A 521 41.87 -1.70 -28.91
CA VAL A 521 41.75 -2.98 -29.63
C VAL A 521 40.34 -3.51 -29.43
N TYR A 522 39.67 -3.85 -30.52
CA TYR A 522 38.35 -4.48 -30.51
C TYR A 522 38.49 -5.98 -30.69
N CYS A 523 37.90 -6.73 -29.76
CA CYS A 523 37.84 -8.18 -29.83
C CYS A 523 36.39 -8.65 -29.78
N SER A 524 36.12 -9.82 -30.34
CA SER A 524 34.80 -10.46 -30.31
C SER A 524 34.94 -11.86 -29.75
N ILE A 525 34.15 -12.19 -28.73
CA ILE A 525 34.01 -13.56 -28.20
C ILE A 525 32.74 -14.15 -28.79
N GLN A 526 32.85 -15.36 -29.34
CA GLN A 526 31.73 -16.08 -29.97
C GLN A 526 31.50 -17.46 -29.35
N ALA A 527 32.37 -17.94 -28.45
CA ALA A 527 32.24 -19.24 -27.79
C ALA A 527 32.58 -19.19 -26.30
N ASP A 528 32.09 -20.18 -25.54
CA ASP A 528 32.43 -20.38 -24.13
C ASP A 528 33.93 -20.63 -23.95
N ASN A 529 34.52 -20.04 -22.91
CA ASN A 529 35.94 -20.19 -22.55
C ASN A 529 36.94 -19.83 -23.66
N GLU A 530 36.60 -18.86 -24.53
CA GLU A 530 37.49 -18.39 -25.59
C GLU A 530 38.58 -17.45 -25.03
N ASN A 531 39.86 -17.82 -25.24
CA ASN A 531 41.00 -17.02 -24.80
C ASN A 531 41.34 -15.93 -25.83
N ILE A 532 41.28 -14.66 -25.41
CA ILE A 532 41.72 -13.54 -26.25
C ILE A 532 43.14 -13.13 -25.88
N THR A 533 44.05 -13.16 -26.86
CA THR A 533 45.42 -12.68 -26.68
C THR A 533 45.61 -11.35 -27.38
N VAL A 534 46.02 -10.31 -26.64
CA VAL A 534 46.42 -9.02 -27.22
C VAL A 534 47.93 -8.84 -27.04
N ALA A 535 48.67 -8.85 -28.14
CA ALA A 535 50.11 -8.64 -28.14
C ALA A 535 50.45 -7.16 -28.34
N ALA A 536 51.26 -6.62 -27.44
CA ALA A 536 51.87 -5.29 -27.57
C ALA A 536 53.38 -5.42 -27.42
N GLU A 537 54.15 -4.74 -28.28
CA GLU A 537 55.61 -4.74 -28.21
C GLU A 537 56.07 -3.52 -27.41
N LEU A 538 56.78 -3.74 -26.31
CA LEU A 538 57.42 -2.66 -25.56
C LEU A 538 58.65 -2.21 -26.34
N SER A 539 58.57 -1.01 -26.90
CA SER A 539 59.61 -0.43 -27.72
C SER A 539 60.17 0.79 -27.00
N LEU A 540 61.13 0.56 -26.09
CA LEU A 540 61.90 1.62 -25.44
C LEU A 540 62.96 2.15 -26.42
N ILE A 541 62.51 2.77 -27.51
CA ILE A 541 63.41 3.40 -28.50
C ILE A 541 63.48 4.90 -28.15
N ASN A 542 64.63 5.30 -27.63
CA ASN A 542 65.04 6.67 -27.28
C ASN A 542 64.46 7.24 -25.98
N ALA A 543 64.82 6.62 -24.85
CA ALA A 543 64.66 7.23 -23.53
C ALA A 543 66.00 7.79 -23.04
N ASP A 544 66.43 8.95 -23.57
CA ASP A 544 67.22 9.84 -22.73
C ASP A 544 66.24 10.39 -21.67
N GLN A 545 66.23 9.70 -20.53
CA GLN A 545 65.48 10.03 -19.31
C GLN A 545 63.94 9.91 -19.38
N VAL A 546 63.40 8.69 -19.43
CA VAL A 546 62.11 8.43 -18.78
C VAL A 546 62.38 8.15 -17.30
N TYR A 547 62.25 9.19 -16.48
CA TYR A 547 62.22 9.03 -15.02
C TYR A 547 60.85 8.51 -14.59
N ALA A 548 60.62 7.20 -14.75
CA ALA A 548 59.52 6.52 -14.07
C ALA A 548 59.90 6.22 -12.61
N LYS A 549 60.29 7.23 -11.83
CA LYS A 549 60.37 7.08 -10.37
C LYS A 549 58.93 6.88 -9.87
N ASN A 550 58.65 5.70 -9.31
CA ASN A 550 57.38 5.28 -8.71
C ASN A 550 56.24 4.85 -9.68
N CYS A 551 56.52 4.38 -10.91
CA CYS A 551 55.53 3.57 -11.63
C CYS A 551 55.70 2.09 -11.26
N THR A 552 54.95 1.63 -10.26
CA THR A 552 54.93 0.23 -9.81
C THR A 552 53.96 -0.66 -10.61
N SER A 553 53.12 -0.07 -11.45
CA SER A 553 52.09 -0.76 -12.23
C SER A 553 51.73 0.02 -13.50
N LEU A 554 51.67 -0.65 -14.64
CA LEU A 554 50.98 -0.14 -15.84
C LEU A 554 49.58 -0.76 -15.83
N GLY A 555 48.54 0.06 -15.68
CA GLY A 555 47.15 -0.39 -15.69
C GLY A 555 46.65 -0.55 -17.13
N LEU A 556 46.12 -1.73 -17.46
CA LEU A 556 45.33 -1.96 -18.66
C LEU A 556 43.86 -1.80 -18.29
N PHE A 557 43.09 -1.14 -19.14
CA PHE A 557 41.65 -0.98 -18.96
C PHE A 557 40.92 -1.76 -20.05
N ALA A 558 39.90 -2.51 -19.66
CA ALA A 558 39.03 -3.21 -20.59
C ALA A 558 37.57 -2.86 -20.24
N LYS A 559 36.74 -2.70 -21.26
CA LYS A 559 35.31 -2.44 -21.14
C LYS A 559 34.57 -3.39 -22.06
N ILE A 560 33.55 -4.04 -21.51
CA ILE A 560 32.59 -4.83 -22.27
C ILE A 560 31.56 -3.86 -22.85
N CYS A 561 31.30 -3.96 -24.16
CA CYS A 561 30.43 -3.05 -24.92
C CYS A 561 29.24 -3.77 -25.53
#